data_AF-A0A6H1R9F2-F1
#
_entry.id   AF-A0A6H1R9F2-F1
#
_cell.length_a   1.000
_cell.length_b   1.000
_cell.length_c   1.000
_cell.angle_alpha   90.00
_cell.angle_beta   90.00
_cell.angle_gamma   90.00
#
_symmetry.space_group_name_H-M   'P 1'
#
loop_
_entity.id
_entity.type
_entity.pdbx_description
1 polymer ?
#
loop_
_entity_poly.entity_id
_entity_poly.type
_entity_poly.pdbx_seq_one_letter_code
_entity_poly.pdbx_strand_id
1 'polypeptide(L)'
;MTQVWEEFPMRGLSPYPELLAFAQPGPDGIMPTDRHGAPKARRVHLRSPDPAEPRRPEGLTDAEWRWAISTTRRWTTVSKKFGNRALAVARALTASGCVSLECGLTDGRIVTPPRRWLPHPALADEESQRRDGRRQGQRDLAEQAERLRTRLSSHWPGAAHSLHTDQHDPRLPWLVAAATDLCDGTTYDSLRAFVQHHAGHTKARDDVHKLLLDSGWEPDAVTELGINRSPYIGLGGPINAEHNGRTLDWSGWPGPHDIRLPSDGSIAVRTHDKATTLLVVENRQAAETACDRWPQTPLIWCHGQPADAAVDVISQAASTVDRVIICADADLGGARITARVHDVIPSGTERIVVDAGTVAHPRGAMFGEHAQNELTRIAERDDAVGAFAASCLQRGYAIEQEAPIRAALRAIYEPDLPTNDHNHQETNRWL
;
A
#
# COMPACT_ATOMS: atom_id res chain seq x y z
N MET A 1 10.65 -8.90 -43.43
CA MET A 1 10.49 -8.22 -44.73
C MET A 1 9.01 -8.17 -45.06
N THR A 2 8.33 -7.09 -44.66
CA THR A 2 6.93 -6.86 -44.99
C THR A 2 6.87 -6.57 -46.48
N GLN A 3 6.31 -7.49 -47.25
CA GLN A 3 6.03 -7.26 -48.66
C GLN A 3 5.02 -6.11 -48.70
N VAL A 4 5.49 -4.90 -48.98
CA VAL A 4 4.64 -3.74 -49.24
C VAL A 4 4.03 -4.01 -50.59
N TRP A 5 2.91 -4.73 -50.60
CA TRP A 5 2.04 -4.75 -51.76
C TRP A 5 1.67 -3.30 -52.03
N GLU A 6 2.03 -2.78 -53.21
CA GLU A 6 1.65 -1.44 -53.64
C GLU A 6 0.11 -1.36 -53.63
N GLU A 7 -0.45 -0.75 -52.58
CA GLU A 7 -1.89 -0.60 -52.47
C GLU A 7 -2.34 0.56 -53.36
N PHE A 8 -3.46 0.37 -54.06
CA PHE A 8 -3.98 1.38 -54.98
C PHE A 8 -4.98 2.30 -54.25
N PRO A 9 -4.71 3.62 -54.18
CA PRO A 9 -5.62 4.56 -53.55
C PRO A 9 -6.89 4.76 -54.38
N MET A 10 -8.05 4.51 -53.78
CA MET A 10 -9.38 4.71 -54.38
C MET A 10 -10.00 6.02 -53.87
N ARG A 11 -9.60 7.14 -54.49
CA ARG A 11 -10.03 8.49 -54.09
C ARG A 11 -11.54 8.67 -54.24
N GLY A 12 -12.17 9.38 -53.30
CA GLY A 12 -13.59 9.69 -53.32
C GLY A 12 -14.54 8.57 -52.85
N LEU A 13 -14.02 7.40 -52.48
CA LEU A 13 -14.85 6.26 -52.03
C LEU A 13 -15.05 6.18 -50.52
N SER A 14 -14.19 6.83 -49.74
CA SER A 14 -14.30 6.82 -48.27
C SER A 14 -15.53 7.61 -47.83
N PRO A 15 -16.40 7.04 -46.98
CA PRO A 15 -17.49 7.79 -46.35
C PRO A 15 -16.98 8.73 -45.25
N TYR A 16 -15.68 8.68 -44.93
CA TYR A 16 -15.02 9.48 -43.91
C TYR A 16 -13.98 10.40 -44.58
N PRO A 17 -14.13 11.74 -44.48
CA PRO A 17 -13.27 12.68 -45.20
C PRO A 17 -11.80 12.61 -44.76
N GLU A 18 -11.54 12.17 -43.53
CA GLU A 18 -10.19 12.02 -42.97
C GLU A 18 -9.48 10.73 -43.39
N LEU A 19 -10.16 9.81 -44.08
CA LEU A 19 -9.63 8.49 -44.46
C LEU A 19 -9.62 8.30 -45.97
N LEU A 20 -8.65 7.51 -46.45
CA LEU A 20 -8.56 7.07 -47.83
C LEU A 20 -8.76 5.55 -47.93
N ALA A 21 -9.48 5.13 -48.96
CA ALA A 21 -9.67 3.71 -49.26
C ALA A 21 -8.51 3.20 -50.12
N PHE A 22 -8.00 2.03 -49.77
CA PHE A 22 -6.91 1.36 -50.46
C PHE A 22 -7.36 -0.04 -50.88
N ALA A 23 -7.16 -0.40 -52.14
CA ALA A 23 -7.38 -1.76 -52.62
C ALA A 23 -6.06 -2.51 -52.75
N GLN A 24 -6.07 -3.79 -52.40
CA GLN A 24 -4.92 -4.67 -52.63
C GLN A 24 -4.95 -5.21 -54.07
N PRO A 25 -3.84 -5.12 -54.82
CA PRO A 25 -3.75 -5.70 -56.15
C PRO A 25 -3.86 -7.23 -56.13
N GLY A 26 -4.03 -7.81 -57.31
CA GLY A 26 -3.93 -9.26 -57.48
C GLY A 26 -2.51 -9.79 -57.15
N PRO A 27 -2.34 -11.13 -57.10
CA PRO A 27 -1.03 -11.75 -56.88
C PRO A 27 0.04 -11.35 -57.91
N ASP A 28 -0.39 -10.92 -59.10
CA ASP A 28 0.43 -10.40 -60.20
C ASP A 28 0.81 -8.93 -60.05
N GLY A 29 0.39 -8.27 -58.96
CA GLY A 29 0.62 -6.84 -58.71
C GLY A 29 -0.28 -5.92 -59.54
N ILE A 30 -1.14 -6.48 -60.42
CA ILE A 30 -2.03 -5.71 -61.27
C ILE A 30 -3.39 -5.57 -60.58
N MET A 31 -3.92 -4.35 -60.59
CA MET A 31 -5.29 -4.12 -60.15
C MET A 31 -6.25 -4.45 -61.30
N PRO A 32 -7.07 -5.51 -61.21
CA PRO A 32 -8.05 -5.78 -62.26
C PRO A 32 -9.02 -4.61 -62.34
N THR A 33 -9.32 -4.13 -63.54
CA THR A 33 -10.33 -3.08 -63.77
C THR A 33 -11.59 -3.67 -64.40
N ASP A 34 -12.72 -3.01 -64.21
CA ASP A 34 -13.94 -3.31 -64.96
C ASP A 34 -13.88 -2.71 -66.38
N ARG A 35 -14.95 -2.91 -67.16
CA ARG A 35 -15.07 -2.40 -68.54
C ARG A 35 -15.06 -0.87 -68.66
N HIS A 36 -15.20 -0.16 -67.54
CA HIS A 36 -15.17 1.30 -67.46
C HIS A 36 -13.83 1.80 -66.90
N GLY A 37 -12.86 0.91 -66.69
CA GLY A 37 -11.54 1.25 -66.14
C GLY A 37 -11.52 1.41 -64.61
N ALA A 38 -12.60 1.10 -63.91
CA ALA A 38 -12.66 1.23 -62.45
C ALA A 38 -12.05 0.00 -61.75
N PRO A 39 -11.30 0.15 -60.64
CA PRO A 39 -10.72 -0.98 -59.91
C PRO A 39 -11.77 -1.99 -59.43
N LYS A 40 -11.60 -3.26 -59.80
CA LYS A 40 -12.46 -4.39 -59.43
C LYS A 40 -12.01 -5.01 -58.10
N ALA A 41 -12.22 -4.27 -57.02
CA ALA A 41 -11.95 -4.76 -55.66
C ALA A 41 -13.25 -5.24 -54.97
N ARG A 42 -13.17 -6.33 -54.19
CA ARG A 42 -14.26 -6.77 -53.30
C ARG A 42 -14.07 -6.29 -51.85
N ARG A 43 -12.86 -5.86 -51.52
CA ARG A 43 -12.44 -5.42 -50.20
C ARG A 43 -11.51 -4.24 -50.33
N VAL A 44 -11.62 -3.32 -49.38
CA VAL A 44 -10.76 -2.15 -49.27
C VAL A 44 -10.34 -1.97 -47.82
N HIS A 45 -9.18 -1.35 -47.62
CA HIS A 45 -8.70 -0.91 -46.32
C HIS A 45 -8.87 0.60 -46.22
N LEU A 46 -9.57 1.07 -45.20
CA LEU A 46 -9.58 2.48 -44.85
C LEU A 46 -8.37 2.78 -43.96
N ARG A 47 -7.59 3.81 -44.32
CA ARG A 47 -6.38 4.26 -43.61
C ARG A 47 -6.24 5.78 -43.67
N SER A 48 -5.38 6.33 -42.82
CA SER A 48 -4.91 7.72 -42.97
C SER A 48 -4.24 7.91 -44.33
N PRO A 49 -4.53 8.99 -45.08
CA PRO A 49 -3.88 9.31 -46.35
C PRO A 49 -2.40 9.71 -46.17
N ASP A 50 -2.04 10.21 -44.98
CA ASP A 50 -0.66 10.52 -44.61
C ASP A 50 -0.21 9.50 -43.54
N PRO A 51 0.70 8.57 -43.87
CA PRO A 51 1.23 7.60 -42.92
C PRO A 51 2.28 8.27 -42.02
N ALA A 52 1.88 9.33 -41.33
CA ALA A 52 2.64 9.82 -40.18
C ALA A 52 2.81 8.69 -39.16
N GLU A 53 3.86 8.78 -38.34
CA GLU A 53 4.12 7.81 -37.28
C GLU A 53 2.83 7.59 -36.43
N PRO A 54 2.41 6.34 -36.18
CA PRO A 54 1.16 6.07 -35.48
C PRO A 54 1.11 6.74 -34.10
N ARG A 55 0.05 7.51 -33.82
CA ARG A 55 -0.11 8.22 -32.53
C ARG A 55 -1.38 7.80 -31.82
N ARG A 56 -1.26 7.57 -30.50
CA ARG A 56 -2.41 7.25 -29.66
C ARG A 56 -3.39 8.44 -29.63
N PRO A 57 -4.67 8.24 -30.02
CA PRO A 57 -5.68 9.29 -29.91
C PRO A 57 -6.11 9.48 -28.45
N GLU A 58 -6.60 10.68 -28.14
CA GLU A 58 -7.13 11.02 -26.81
C GLU A 58 -8.39 10.21 -26.46
N GLY A 59 -8.70 10.13 -25.15
CA GLY A 59 -9.94 9.52 -24.66
C GLY A 59 -9.97 7.99 -24.62
N LEU A 60 -8.83 7.33 -24.85
CA LEU A 60 -8.63 5.90 -24.57
C LEU A 60 -7.88 5.70 -23.26
N THR A 61 -8.34 4.77 -22.43
CA THR A 61 -7.57 4.24 -21.31
C THR A 61 -6.40 3.39 -21.80
N ASP A 62 -5.40 3.13 -20.95
CA ASP A 62 -4.24 2.30 -21.31
C ASP A 62 -4.65 0.87 -21.69
N ALA A 63 -5.67 0.33 -21.00
CA ALA A 63 -6.21 -0.99 -21.29
C ALA A 63 -6.91 -1.04 -22.65
N GLU A 64 -7.66 0.01 -23.01
CA GLU A 64 -8.29 0.11 -24.32
C GLU A 64 -7.26 0.28 -25.44
N TRP A 65 -6.25 1.12 -25.22
CA TRP A 65 -5.14 1.33 -26.14
C TRP A 65 -4.39 0.03 -26.44
N ARG A 66 -3.89 -0.67 -25.41
CA ARG A 66 -3.20 -1.97 -25.59
C ARG A 66 -4.09 -3.00 -26.27
N TRP A 67 -5.38 -3.01 -25.94
CA TRP A 67 -6.33 -3.92 -26.58
C TRP A 67 -6.50 -3.63 -28.06
N ALA A 68 -6.59 -2.35 -28.43
CA ALA A 68 -6.79 -1.84 -29.79
C ALA A 68 -5.64 -2.21 -30.75
N ILE A 69 -4.40 -2.10 -30.28
CA ILE A 69 -3.21 -2.27 -31.14
C ILE A 69 -2.69 -3.71 -31.18
N SER A 70 -3.17 -4.59 -30.31
CA SER A 70 -2.50 -5.87 -30.08
C SER A 70 -2.78 -7.00 -31.09
N THR A 71 -3.92 -7.01 -31.76
CA THR A 71 -4.26 -8.10 -32.68
C THR A 71 -5.40 -7.70 -33.61
N THR A 72 -5.54 -8.44 -34.71
CA THR A 72 -6.66 -8.30 -35.64
C THR A 72 -7.97 -8.73 -34.98
N ARG A 73 -9.03 -7.95 -35.18
CA ARG A 73 -10.34 -8.20 -34.56
C ARG A 73 -11.46 -8.12 -35.57
N ARG A 74 -12.50 -8.93 -35.34
CA ARG A 74 -13.78 -8.80 -36.06
C ARG A 74 -14.53 -7.59 -35.52
N TRP A 75 -15.29 -6.92 -36.38
CA TRP A 75 -16.06 -5.74 -35.98
C TRP A 75 -17.06 -6.02 -34.86
N THR A 76 -17.65 -7.22 -34.79
CA THR A 76 -18.54 -7.62 -33.69
C THR A 76 -17.84 -7.56 -32.33
N THR A 77 -16.56 -7.95 -32.26
CA THR A 77 -15.76 -7.87 -31.04
C THR A 77 -15.46 -6.42 -30.65
N VAL A 78 -15.16 -5.58 -31.64
CA VAL A 78 -14.93 -4.13 -31.43
C VAL A 78 -16.21 -3.46 -30.92
N SER A 79 -17.35 -3.74 -31.56
CA SER A 79 -18.66 -3.22 -31.19
C SER A 79 -19.05 -3.64 -29.77
N LYS A 80 -18.81 -4.90 -29.40
CA LYS A 80 -19.07 -5.39 -28.04
C LYS A 80 -18.22 -4.68 -26.99
N LYS A 81 -16.94 -4.40 -27.27
CA LYS A 81 -16.04 -3.74 -26.30
C LYS A 81 -16.34 -2.26 -26.10
N PHE A 82 -16.58 -1.53 -27.19
CA PHE A 82 -16.72 -0.07 -27.15
C PHE A 82 -18.17 0.41 -27.21
N GLY A 83 -19.13 -0.50 -27.41
CA GLY A 83 -20.55 -0.16 -27.51
C GLY A 83 -20.81 0.91 -28.57
N ASN A 84 -21.59 1.92 -28.20
CA ASN A 84 -21.94 3.04 -29.08
C ASN A 84 -20.73 3.90 -29.51
N ARG A 85 -19.58 3.79 -28.82
CA ARG A 85 -18.35 4.52 -29.17
C ARG A 85 -17.50 3.80 -30.23
N ALA A 86 -17.84 2.56 -30.61
CA ALA A 86 -17.00 1.72 -31.45
C ALA A 86 -16.58 2.38 -32.77
N LEU A 87 -17.52 3.03 -33.46
CA LEU A 87 -17.24 3.70 -34.73
C LEU A 87 -16.38 4.95 -34.56
N ALA A 88 -16.66 5.77 -33.54
CA ALA A 88 -15.87 6.96 -33.23
C ALA A 88 -14.42 6.60 -32.88
N VAL A 89 -14.22 5.59 -32.02
CA VAL A 89 -12.90 5.09 -31.63
C VAL A 89 -12.16 4.49 -32.83
N ALA A 90 -12.83 3.68 -33.66
CA ALA A 90 -12.24 3.11 -34.86
C ALA A 90 -11.76 4.20 -35.83
N ARG A 91 -12.58 5.21 -36.10
CA ARG A 91 -12.21 6.35 -36.96
C ARG A 91 -11.02 7.11 -36.41
N ALA A 92 -11.03 7.47 -35.12
CA ALA A 92 -9.94 8.20 -34.49
C ALA A 92 -8.60 7.43 -34.58
N LEU A 93 -8.63 6.12 -34.31
CA LEU A 93 -7.45 5.27 -34.42
C LEU A 93 -6.98 5.09 -35.87
N THR A 94 -7.89 5.01 -36.84
CA THR A 94 -7.54 4.90 -38.26
C THR A 94 -6.99 6.20 -38.82
N ALA A 95 -7.56 7.35 -38.43
CA ALA A 95 -7.06 8.67 -38.79
C ALA A 95 -5.67 8.92 -38.19
N SER A 96 -5.38 8.36 -37.01
CA SER A 96 -4.08 8.48 -36.34
C SER A 96 -3.06 7.41 -36.78
N GLY A 97 -3.35 6.65 -37.86
CA GLY A 97 -2.45 5.63 -38.41
C GLY A 97 -2.29 4.36 -37.56
N CYS A 98 -3.01 4.24 -36.43
CA CYS A 98 -2.84 3.13 -35.49
C CYS A 98 -3.49 1.83 -35.96
N VAL A 99 -4.55 1.91 -36.75
CA VAL A 99 -5.34 0.74 -37.20
C VAL A 99 -5.89 0.97 -38.60
N SER A 100 -6.07 -0.09 -39.39
CA SER A 100 -6.79 -0.07 -40.67
C SER A 100 -8.15 -0.74 -40.52
N LEU A 101 -9.16 -0.25 -41.23
CA LEU A 101 -10.48 -0.88 -41.25
C LEU A 101 -10.68 -1.63 -42.57
N GLU A 102 -10.84 -2.95 -42.50
CA GLU A 102 -11.22 -3.75 -43.66
C GLU A 102 -12.72 -3.63 -43.88
N CYS A 103 -13.13 -3.13 -45.04
CA CYS A 103 -14.52 -2.98 -45.43
C CYS A 103 -14.81 -3.78 -46.70
N GLY A 104 -16.08 -4.16 -46.89
CA GLY A 104 -16.56 -4.66 -48.18
C GLY A 104 -16.69 -3.52 -49.19
N LEU A 105 -16.54 -3.81 -50.48
CA LEU A 105 -16.85 -2.89 -51.57
C LEU A 105 -17.91 -3.53 -52.48
N THR A 106 -19.05 -2.86 -52.65
CA THR A 106 -20.17 -3.30 -53.49
C THR A 106 -20.65 -2.11 -54.33
N ASP A 107 -20.74 -2.28 -55.65
CA ASP A 107 -21.20 -1.25 -56.59
C ASP A 107 -20.50 0.12 -56.42
N GLY A 108 -19.19 0.08 -56.20
CA GLY A 108 -18.38 1.28 -55.98
C GLY A 108 -18.62 1.97 -54.63
N ARG A 109 -19.33 1.34 -53.70
CA ARG A 109 -19.61 1.89 -52.36
C ARG A 109 -19.04 1.01 -51.26
N ILE A 110 -18.46 1.64 -50.25
CA ILE A 110 -17.94 0.96 -49.07
C ILE A 110 -19.09 0.51 -48.18
N VAL A 111 -19.13 -0.78 -47.87
CA VAL A 111 -20.15 -1.39 -47.01
C VAL A 111 -19.78 -1.14 -45.55
N THR A 112 -20.69 -0.49 -44.83
CA THR A 112 -20.61 -0.28 -43.37
C THR A 112 -21.56 -1.22 -42.62
N PRO A 113 -21.20 -1.69 -41.41
CA PRO A 113 -19.95 -1.38 -40.70
C PRO A 113 -18.73 -2.10 -41.29
N PRO A 114 -17.50 -1.73 -40.88
CA PRO A 114 -16.30 -2.49 -41.22
C PRO A 114 -16.44 -3.98 -40.88
N ARG A 115 -15.68 -4.82 -41.57
CA ARG A 115 -15.59 -6.26 -41.29
C ARG A 115 -14.55 -6.54 -40.22
N ARG A 116 -13.37 -5.92 -40.35
CA ARG A 116 -12.23 -6.14 -39.46
C ARG A 116 -11.53 -4.85 -39.11
N TRP A 117 -10.86 -4.93 -37.98
CA TRP A 117 -9.93 -3.97 -37.45
C TRP A 117 -8.55 -4.62 -37.48
N LEU A 118 -7.60 -3.99 -38.16
CA LEU A 118 -6.25 -4.48 -38.36
C LEU A 118 -5.28 -3.49 -37.69
N PRO A 119 -4.58 -3.85 -36.60
CA PRO A 119 -3.64 -2.94 -35.98
C PRO A 119 -2.45 -2.65 -36.91
N HIS A 120 -1.81 -1.49 -36.72
CA HIS A 120 -0.56 -1.17 -37.41
C HIS A 120 0.51 -2.22 -37.04
N PRO A 121 1.23 -2.82 -38.02
CA PRO A 121 2.19 -3.90 -37.76
C PRO A 121 3.22 -3.57 -36.68
N ALA A 122 3.87 -2.40 -36.77
CA ALA A 122 4.87 -1.99 -35.77
C ALA A 122 4.30 -1.92 -34.34
N LEU A 123 3.08 -1.39 -34.17
CA LEU A 123 2.45 -1.31 -32.85
C LEU A 123 2.03 -2.69 -32.32
N ALA A 124 1.59 -3.57 -33.21
CA ALA A 124 1.22 -4.95 -32.87
C ALA A 124 2.46 -5.76 -32.47
N ASP A 125 3.56 -5.62 -33.21
CA ASP A 125 4.83 -6.27 -32.95
C ASP A 125 5.42 -5.80 -31.61
N GLU A 126 5.44 -4.48 -31.35
CA GLU A 126 5.87 -3.94 -30.05
C GLU A 126 5.03 -4.48 -28.88
N GLU A 127 3.70 -4.50 -29.01
CA GLU A 127 2.83 -5.01 -27.96
C GLU A 127 2.98 -6.53 -27.79
N SER A 128 3.25 -7.28 -28.87
CA SER A 128 3.59 -8.70 -28.79
C SER A 128 4.89 -8.89 -28.02
N GLN A 129 5.96 -8.16 -28.37
CA GLN A 129 7.24 -8.21 -27.68
C GLN A 129 7.10 -7.85 -26.19
N ARG A 130 6.31 -6.82 -25.85
CA ARG A 130 6.03 -6.47 -24.44
C ARG A 130 5.25 -7.57 -23.71
N ARG A 131 4.35 -8.28 -24.39
CA ARG A 131 3.61 -9.42 -23.78
C ARG A 131 4.51 -10.62 -23.59
N ASP A 132 5.32 -10.94 -24.59
CA ASP A 132 6.23 -12.07 -24.55
C ASP A 132 7.32 -11.83 -23.51
N GLY A 133 7.86 -10.61 -23.40
CA GLY A 133 8.77 -10.22 -22.33
C GLY A 133 8.16 -10.32 -20.94
N ARG A 134 6.90 -9.90 -20.76
CA ARG A 134 6.19 -10.06 -19.47
C ARG A 134 5.95 -11.53 -19.12
N ARG A 135 5.56 -12.36 -20.11
CA ARG A 135 5.37 -13.80 -19.91
C ARG A 135 6.68 -14.49 -19.59
N GLN A 136 7.76 -14.11 -20.27
CA GLN A 136 9.09 -14.66 -20.01
C GLN A 136 9.54 -14.28 -18.60
N GLY A 137 9.47 -13.00 -18.21
CA GLY A 137 9.82 -12.58 -16.85
C GLY A 137 8.98 -13.25 -15.76
N GLN A 138 7.69 -13.50 -16.01
CA GLN A 138 6.85 -14.28 -15.08
C GLN A 138 7.30 -15.74 -14.96
N ARG A 139 7.67 -16.38 -16.08
CA ARG A 139 8.21 -17.75 -16.08
C ARG A 139 9.56 -17.81 -15.36
N ASP A 140 10.46 -16.87 -15.65
CA ASP A 140 11.77 -16.80 -15.01
C ASP A 140 11.62 -16.63 -13.49
N LEU A 141 10.67 -15.80 -13.05
CA LEU A 141 10.36 -15.60 -11.65
C LEU A 141 9.79 -16.86 -10.99
N ALA A 142 8.87 -17.57 -11.65
CA ALA A 142 8.31 -18.83 -11.16
C ALA A 142 9.36 -19.95 -11.10
N GLU A 143 10.22 -20.06 -12.10
CA GLU A 143 11.35 -20.99 -12.10
C GLU A 143 12.35 -20.67 -10.98
N GLN A 144 12.62 -19.39 -10.72
CA GLN A 144 13.45 -18.98 -9.60
C GLN A 144 12.80 -19.33 -8.25
N ALA A 145 11.49 -19.10 -8.10
CA ALA A 145 10.74 -19.47 -6.90
C ALA A 145 10.85 -20.98 -6.61
N GLU A 146 10.71 -21.83 -7.63
CA GLU A 146 10.83 -23.28 -7.48
C GLU A 146 12.24 -23.73 -7.07
N ARG A 147 13.29 -23.10 -7.63
CA ARG A 147 14.67 -23.34 -7.22
C ARG A 147 14.93 -22.95 -5.76
N LEU A 148 14.46 -21.77 -5.37
CA LEU A 148 14.62 -21.26 -4.00
C LEU A 148 13.84 -22.11 -2.99
N ARG A 149 12.63 -22.57 -3.35
CA ARG A 149 11.83 -23.49 -2.54
C ARG A 149 12.62 -24.75 -2.17
N THR A 150 13.27 -25.37 -3.15
CA THR A 150 14.08 -26.56 -2.91
C THR A 150 15.23 -26.27 -1.93
N ARG A 151 15.94 -25.14 -2.13
CA ARG A 151 17.06 -24.73 -1.26
C ARG A 151 16.61 -24.44 0.18
N LEU A 152 15.47 -23.78 0.36
CA LEU A 152 14.97 -23.34 1.66
C LEU A 152 14.29 -24.46 2.46
N SER A 153 13.80 -25.51 1.80
CA SER A 153 12.91 -26.53 2.40
C SER A 153 13.43 -27.22 3.67
N SER A 154 14.76 -27.32 3.84
CA SER A 154 15.37 -27.96 5.02
C SER A 154 15.56 -27.02 6.21
N HIS A 155 15.63 -25.71 6.00
CA HIS A 155 16.00 -24.73 7.03
C HIS A 155 14.91 -23.71 7.30
N TRP A 156 14.14 -23.37 6.27
CA TRP A 156 13.05 -22.39 6.31
C TRP A 156 11.81 -22.94 5.57
N PRO A 157 11.15 -23.98 6.12
CA PRO A 157 10.00 -24.62 5.49
C PRO A 157 8.81 -23.67 5.24
N GLY A 158 8.58 -22.67 6.10
CA GLY A 158 7.55 -21.65 5.95
C GLY A 158 7.83 -20.71 4.77
N ALA A 159 9.04 -20.15 4.71
CA ALA A 159 9.51 -19.39 3.56
C ALA A 159 9.43 -20.21 2.26
N ALA A 160 9.85 -21.48 2.27
CA ALA A 160 9.74 -22.38 1.13
C ALA A 160 8.28 -22.61 0.69
N HIS A 161 7.37 -22.84 1.64
CA HIS A 161 5.95 -23.04 1.35
C HIS A 161 5.31 -21.80 0.71
N SER A 162 5.67 -20.60 1.18
CA SER A 162 5.15 -19.33 0.66
C SER A 162 5.41 -19.13 -0.84
N LEU A 163 6.48 -19.73 -1.37
CA LEU A 163 6.85 -19.67 -2.79
C LEU A 163 5.94 -20.52 -3.69
N HIS A 164 5.01 -21.30 -3.12
CA HIS A 164 4.03 -22.08 -3.87
C HIS A 164 2.80 -21.26 -4.32
N THR A 165 2.86 -19.93 -4.19
CA THR A 165 1.78 -19.05 -4.63
C THR A 165 1.62 -19.03 -6.16
N ASP A 166 0.47 -18.55 -6.64
CA ASP A 166 0.19 -18.39 -8.07
C ASP A 166 1.28 -17.52 -8.72
N GLN A 167 1.75 -17.91 -9.92
CA GLN A 167 2.71 -17.14 -10.72
C GLN A 167 2.25 -15.70 -11.04
N HIS A 168 0.95 -15.43 -10.90
CA HIS A 168 0.34 -14.12 -11.07
C HIS A 168 0.10 -13.37 -9.75
N ASP A 169 0.49 -13.93 -8.61
CA ASP A 169 0.38 -13.27 -7.32
C ASP A 169 1.31 -12.05 -7.26
N PRO A 170 0.79 -10.84 -6.99
CA PRO A 170 1.61 -9.63 -6.89
C PRO A 170 2.61 -9.64 -5.72
N ARG A 171 2.52 -10.61 -4.80
CA ARG A 171 3.46 -10.83 -3.71
C ARG A 171 4.69 -11.61 -4.16
N LEU A 172 4.59 -12.44 -5.19
CA LEU A 172 5.65 -13.36 -5.62
C LEU A 172 7.02 -12.67 -5.85
N PRO A 173 7.12 -11.49 -6.49
CA PRO A 173 8.42 -10.83 -6.66
C PRO A 173 9.13 -10.52 -5.33
N TRP A 174 8.36 -10.16 -4.30
CA TRP A 174 8.90 -9.84 -2.98
C TRP A 174 9.29 -11.10 -2.19
N LEU A 175 8.49 -12.17 -2.32
CA LEU A 175 8.81 -13.47 -1.74
C LEU A 175 10.09 -14.04 -2.36
N VAL A 176 10.26 -13.93 -3.68
CA VAL A 176 11.47 -14.37 -4.40
C VAL A 176 12.68 -13.52 -4.02
N ALA A 177 12.53 -12.20 -3.92
CA ALA A 177 13.60 -11.30 -3.48
C ALA A 177 14.10 -11.64 -2.08
N ALA A 178 13.18 -11.71 -1.09
CA ALA A 178 13.50 -12.08 0.27
C ALA A 178 14.13 -13.49 0.35
N ALA A 179 13.61 -14.45 -0.42
CA ALA A 179 14.13 -15.83 -0.43
C ALA A 179 15.53 -15.92 -1.04
N THR A 180 15.81 -15.11 -2.06
CA THR A 180 17.15 -15.01 -2.67
C THR A 180 18.14 -14.46 -1.65
N ASP A 181 17.82 -13.34 -1.01
CA ASP A 181 18.68 -12.70 -0.02
C ASP A 181 18.94 -13.61 1.18
N LEU A 182 17.90 -14.30 1.67
CA LEU A 182 18.03 -15.26 2.78
C LEU A 182 18.93 -16.43 2.40
N CYS A 183 18.81 -16.95 1.18
CA CYS A 183 19.67 -18.00 0.65
C CYS A 183 21.14 -17.56 0.49
N ASP A 184 21.35 -16.27 0.23
CA ASP A 184 22.67 -15.68 -0.01
C ASP A 184 23.28 -15.09 1.27
N GLY A 185 22.57 -15.15 2.41
CA GLY A 185 23.00 -14.61 3.70
C GLY A 185 23.06 -13.08 3.73
N THR A 186 22.28 -12.41 2.89
CA THR A 186 22.21 -10.95 2.83
C THR A 186 21.29 -10.44 3.94
N THR A 187 21.84 -9.61 4.82
CA THR A 187 21.09 -8.91 5.87
C THR A 187 21.04 -7.43 5.58
N TYR A 188 19.88 -6.82 5.79
CA TYR A 188 19.68 -5.39 5.59
C TYR A 188 19.68 -4.64 6.90
N ASP A 189 20.11 -3.37 6.86
CA ASP A 189 20.03 -2.53 8.05
C ASP A 189 18.58 -2.33 8.46
N SER A 190 17.62 -2.24 7.54
CA SER A 190 16.21 -2.06 7.89
C SER A 190 15.28 -2.55 6.80
N LEU A 191 13.99 -2.69 7.13
CA LEU A 191 12.92 -2.84 6.14
C LEU A 191 13.03 -1.81 5.00
N ARG A 192 13.32 -0.53 5.31
CA ARG A 192 13.49 0.50 4.28
C ARG A 192 14.70 0.26 3.39
N ALA A 193 15.80 -0.27 3.94
CA ALA A 193 16.98 -0.62 3.17
C ALA A 193 16.69 -1.79 2.21
N PHE A 194 15.98 -2.83 2.69
CA PHE A 194 15.50 -3.93 1.85
C PHE A 194 14.62 -3.42 0.69
N VAL A 195 13.62 -2.60 0.99
CA VAL A 195 12.70 -2.05 -0.02
C VAL A 195 13.42 -1.14 -1.01
N GLN A 196 14.35 -0.31 -0.52
CA GLN A 196 15.17 0.56 -1.35
C GLN A 196 16.07 -0.25 -2.31
N HIS A 197 16.62 -1.38 -1.84
CA HIS A 197 17.46 -2.26 -2.66
C HIS A 197 16.66 -2.87 -3.82
N HIS A 198 15.47 -3.41 -3.55
CA HIS A 198 14.69 -4.15 -4.55
C HIS A 198 13.78 -3.30 -5.44
N ALA A 199 13.34 -2.12 -4.96
CA ALA A 199 12.42 -1.25 -5.71
C ALA A 199 12.97 0.14 -6.03
N GLY A 200 14.17 0.49 -5.57
CA GLY A 200 14.78 1.79 -5.82
C GLY A 200 14.13 2.98 -5.10
N HIS A 201 13.08 2.76 -4.29
CA HIS A 201 12.47 3.78 -3.45
C HIS A 201 11.83 3.18 -2.17
N THR A 202 12.04 3.83 -1.03
CA THR A 202 11.58 3.34 0.30
C THR A 202 10.06 3.20 0.47
N LYS A 203 9.26 3.85 -0.39
CA LYS A 203 7.79 3.81 -0.33
C LYS A 203 7.15 2.72 -1.20
N ALA A 204 7.95 1.89 -1.87
CA ALA A 204 7.39 0.88 -2.77
C ALA A 204 6.51 -0.11 -2.02
N ARG A 205 6.91 -0.45 -0.80
CA ARG A 205 6.24 -1.44 0.02
C ARG A 205 6.66 -1.33 1.48
N ASP A 206 5.90 -0.58 2.29
CA ASP A 206 6.10 -0.48 3.73
C ASP A 206 5.53 -1.67 4.52
N ASP A 207 4.73 -2.52 3.86
CA ASP A 207 4.10 -3.70 4.44
C ASP A 207 4.88 -5.01 4.24
N VAL A 208 6.11 -5.00 3.68
CA VAL A 208 6.85 -6.25 3.37
C VAL A 208 7.00 -7.16 4.58
N HIS A 209 7.32 -6.61 5.76
CA HIS A 209 7.42 -7.40 6.98
C HIS A 209 6.16 -8.22 7.23
N LYS A 210 4.99 -7.55 7.19
CA LYS A 210 3.69 -8.19 7.36
C LYS A 210 3.39 -9.16 6.21
N LEU A 211 3.70 -8.78 4.97
CA LEU A 211 3.53 -9.65 3.80
C LEU A 211 4.26 -10.98 3.96
N LEU A 212 5.51 -10.96 4.44
CA LEU A 212 6.30 -12.18 4.64
C LEU A 212 5.65 -13.06 5.71
N LEU A 213 5.34 -12.49 6.88
CA LEU A 213 4.69 -13.21 7.98
C LEU A 213 3.31 -13.77 7.58
N ASP A 214 2.46 -12.97 6.95
CA ASP A 214 1.13 -13.38 6.46
C ASP A 214 1.23 -14.44 5.35
N SER A 215 2.38 -14.56 4.68
CA SER A 215 2.65 -15.61 3.70
C SER A 215 3.23 -16.88 4.34
N GLY A 216 3.33 -16.94 5.66
CA GLY A 216 3.78 -18.10 6.43
C GLY A 216 5.29 -18.17 6.66
N TRP A 217 6.02 -17.06 6.48
CA TRP A 217 7.44 -17.01 6.81
C TRP A 217 7.67 -17.14 8.31
N GLU A 218 8.77 -17.81 8.68
CA GLU A 218 9.24 -17.88 10.04
C GLU A 218 9.71 -16.48 10.52
N PRO A 219 9.37 -16.07 11.76
CA PRO A 219 9.88 -14.82 12.32
C PRO A 219 11.41 -14.73 12.32
N ASP A 220 12.09 -15.85 12.55
CA ASP A 220 13.55 -15.94 12.52
C ASP A 220 14.11 -15.66 11.12
N ALA A 221 13.49 -16.20 10.06
CA ALA A 221 13.91 -15.91 8.68
C ALA A 221 13.79 -14.43 8.32
N VAL A 222 12.71 -13.77 8.78
CA VAL A 222 12.51 -12.33 8.58
C VAL A 222 13.50 -11.49 9.41
N THR A 223 13.94 -12.02 10.55
CA THR A 223 14.96 -11.43 11.42
C THR A 223 16.37 -11.56 10.80
N GLU A 224 16.71 -12.70 10.22
CA GLU A 224 17.97 -12.93 9.48
C GLU A 224 18.15 -11.96 8.31
N LEU A 225 17.04 -11.61 7.64
CA LEU A 225 17.04 -10.58 6.59
C LEU A 225 17.21 -9.15 7.13
N GLY A 226 17.14 -8.93 8.44
CA GLY A 226 17.14 -7.60 9.05
C GLY A 226 15.89 -6.77 8.74
N ILE A 227 14.83 -7.43 8.24
CA ILE A 227 13.53 -6.82 7.96
C ILE A 227 12.74 -6.68 9.26
N ASN A 228 12.76 -7.71 10.10
CA ASN A 228 12.24 -7.63 11.46
C ASN A 228 13.36 -7.16 12.39
N ARG A 229 13.22 -5.96 12.96
CA ARG A 229 14.08 -5.52 14.06
C ARG A 229 13.35 -5.78 15.35
N SER A 230 14.08 -6.29 16.34
CA SER A 230 13.57 -6.38 17.70
C SER A 230 13.04 -5.00 18.12
N PRO A 231 11.76 -4.91 18.51
CA PRO A 231 11.11 -3.63 18.76
C PRO A 231 11.72 -2.94 19.96
N TYR A 232 11.61 -1.61 19.97
CA TYR A 232 12.01 -0.79 21.11
C TYR A 232 10.81 -0.49 22.00
N ILE A 233 11.07 -0.37 23.29
CA ILE A 233 10.09 0.08 24.27
C ILE A 233 10.77 0.94 25.32
N GLY A 234 10.11 2.03 25.74
CA GLY A 234 10.57 2.85 26.85
C GLY A 234 10.01 2.32 28.17
N LEU A 235 10.86 2.18 29.19
CA LEU A 235 10.45 1.79 30.54
C LEU A 235 10.85 2.87 31.56
N GLY A 236 9.99 3.17 32.53
CA GLY A 236 10.27 4.13 33.59
C GLY A 236 9.49 3.86 34.87
N GLY A 237 9.92 4.49 35.97
CA GLY A 237 9.31 4.30 37.28
C GLY A 237 9.63 2.93 37.88
N PRO A 238 8.82 2.44 38.85
CA PRO A 238 9.08 1.19 39.55
C PRO A 238 8.69 -0.05 38.71
N ILE A 239 9.46 -0.27 37.65
CA ILE A 239 9.41 -1.42 36.74
C ILE A 239 10.73 -2.18 36.83
N ASN A 240 10.64 -3.51 36.79
CA ASN A 240 11.77 -4.42 36.63
C ASN A 240 11.62 -5.22 35.34
N ALA A 241 12.73 -5.47 34.65
CA ALA A 241 12.81 -6.45 33.58
C ALA A 241 13.86 -7.50 33.91
N GLU A 242 13.50 -8.76 33.70
CA GLU A 242 14.39 -9.90 33.82
C GLU A 242 14.67 -10.48 32.43
N HIS A 243 15.95 -10.65 32.09
CA HIS A 243 16.38 -11.33 30.87
C HIS A 243 17.67 -12.08 31.17
N ASN A 244 17.71 -13.37 30.82
CA ASN A 244 18.85 -14.26 31.06
C ASN A 244 19.35 -14.24 32.52
N GLY A 245 18.42 -14.25 33.49
CA GLY A 245 18.71 -14.25 34.92
C GLY A 245 19.31 -12.94 35.44
N ARG A 246 19.30 -11.87 34.66
CA ARG A 246 19.69 -10.52 35.07
C ARG A 246 18.47 -9.64 35.20
N THR A 247 18.39 -8.88 36.28
CA THR A 247 17.31 -7.92 36.53
C THR A 247 17.82 -6.50 36.31
N LEU A 248 17.10 -5.73 35.51
CA LEU A 248 17.20 -4.28 35.43
C LEU A 248 16.04 -3.69 36.21
N ASP A 249 16.32 -2.77 37.13
CA ASP A 249 15.33 -2.06 37.94
C ASP A 249 15.45 -0.55 37.64
N TRP A 250 14.36 0.05 37.16
CA TRP A 250 14.28 1.47 36.80
C TRP A 250 13.77 2.35 37.94
N SER A 251 13.52 1.79 39.12
CA SER A 251 13.05 2.54 40.28
C SER A 251 13.99 3.67 40.66
N GLY A 252 13.46 4.90 40.69
CA GLY A 252 14.21 6.09 41.07
C GLY A 252 15.16 6.64 40.00
N TRP A 253 15.24 6.03 38.83
CA TRP A 253 15.98 6.58 37.69
C TRP A 253 15.13 7.60 36.92
N PRO A 254 15.73 8.68 36.39
CA PRO A 254 15.04 9.59 35.49
C PRO A 254 14.77 8.88 34.15
N GLY A 255 13.50 8.60 33.87
CA GLY A 255 13.05 7.84 32.69
C GLY A 255 12.21 8.66 31.70
N PRO A 256 11.68 8.01 30.64
CA PRO A 256 11.83 6.58 30.34
C PRO A 256 13.18 6.23 29.71
N HIS A 257 13.61 4.98 29.90
CA HIS A 257 14.79 4.39 29.28
C HIS A 257 14.38 3.52 28.11
N ASP A 258 14.94 3.79 26.94
CA ASP A 258 14.68 3.02 25.74
C ASP A 258 15.46 1.70 25.77
N ILE A 259 14.74 0.58 25.65
CA ILE A 259 15.33 -0.75 25.55
C ILE A 259 14.91 -1.43 24.27
N ARG A 260 15.86 -2.12 23.65
CA ARG A 260 15.58 -3.04 22.55
C ARG A 260 15.14 -4.38 23.14
N LEU A 261 13.97 -4.86 22.75
CA LEU A 261 13.46 -6.15 23.19
C LEU A 261 14.27 -7.30 22.57
N PRO A 262 14.45 -8.43 23.25
CA PRO A 262 15.04 -9.63 22.65
C PRO A 262 14.19 -10.13 21.48
N SER A 263 14.83 -10.61 20.40
CA SER A 263 14.12 -11.12 19.21
C SER A 263 13.33 -12.40 19.48
N ASP A 264 13.79 -13.20 20.45
CA ASP A 264 13.14 -14.42 20.92
C ASP A 264 12.04 -14.15 21.98
N GLY A 265 11.80 -12.88 22.33
CA GLY A 265 10.81 -12.48 23.33
C GLY A 265 11.15 -12.89 24.77
N SER A 266 12.39 -13.31 25.06
CA SER A 266 12.78 -13.90 26.35
C SER A 266 12.99 -12.88 27.50
N ILE A 267 12.12 -11.87 27.58
CA ILE A 267 12.12 -10.84 28.62
C ILE A 267 10.85 -10.94 29.46
N ALA A 268 11.02 -10.90 30.78
CA ALA A 268 9.93 -10.84 31.73
C ALA A 268 9.88 -9.44 32.37
N VAL A 269 8.80 -8.70 32.18
CA VAL A 269 8.63 -7.34 32.73
C VAL A 269 7.54 -7.33 33.79
N ARG A 270 7.82 -6.71 34.93
CA ARG A 270 6.91 -6.63 36.08
C ARG A 270 6.98 -5.26 36.72
N THR A 271 5.86 -4.79 37.27
CA THR A 271 5.88 -3.62 38.16
C THR A 271 6.22 -4.06 39.58
N HIS A 272 6.68 -3.14 40.44
CA HIS A 272 6.92 -3.43 41.85
C HIS A 272 5.61 -3.71 42.60
N ASP A 273 5.64 -4.56 43.63
CA ASP A 273 4.46 -5.02 44.40
C ASP A 273 3.56 -3.92 44.99
N LYS A 274 4.07 -2.69 45.14
CA LYS A 274 3.29 -1.55 45.66
C LYS A 274 2.63 -0.72 44.57
N ALA A 275 2.96 -0.97 43.30
CA ALA A 275 2.36 -0.25 42.20
C ALA A 275 0.97 -0.81 41.90
N THR A 276 -0.04 0.06 41.97
CA THR A 276 -1.43 -0.31 41.66
C THR A 276 -1.87 0.17 40.28
N THR A 277 -1.06 1.03 39.64
CA THR A 277 -1.39 1.68 38.37
C THR A 277 -0.20 1.65 37.42
N LEU A 278 -0.40 1.16 36.20
CA LEU A 278 0.55 1.25 35.09
C LEU A 278 0.10 2.35 34.12
N LEU A 279 1.04 3.20 33.69
CA LEU A 279 0.82 4.18 32.64
C LEU A 279 1.43 3.71 31.33
N VAL A 280 0.64 3.68 30.25
CA VAL A 280 1.09 3.38 28.89
C VAL A 280 0.95 4.64 28.04
N VAL A 281 2.05 5.13 27.47
CA VAL A 281 2.11 6.41 26.75
C VAL A 281 2.65 6.18 25.33
N GLU A 282 2.11 6.88 24.33
CA GLU A 282 2.60 6.82 22.94
C GLU A 282 3.78 7.77 22.67
N ASN A 283 3.80 8.98 23.22
CA ASN A 283 4.82 9.97 22.87
C ASN A 283 5.94 10.03 23.93
N ARG A 284 7.18 10.22 23.48
CA ARG A 284 8.36 10.26 24.35
C ARG A 284 8.33 11.43 25.33
N GLN A 285 8.10 12.64 24.83
CA GLN A 285 8.08 13.87 25.63
C GLN A 285 6.94 13.84 26.67
N ALA A 286 5.82 13.24 26.29
CA ALA A 286 4.72 12.97 27.21
C ALA A 286 5.10 11.97 28.30
N ALA A 287 5.81 10.90 27.94
CA ALA A 287 6.34 9.92 28.88
C ALA A 287 7.39 10.52 29.83
N GLU A 288 8.33 11.33 29.33
CA GLU A 288 9.31 12.08 30.13
C GLU A 288 8.59 12.99 31.14
N THR A 289 7.58 13.75 30.68
CA THR A 289 6.75 14.60 31.55
C THR A 289 6.04 13.80 32.65
N ALA A 290 5.56 12.60 32.33
CA ALA A 290 4.89 11.74 33.29
C ALA A 290 5.87 11.13 34.30
N CYS A 291 7.06 10.68 33.87
CA CYS A 291 8.12 10.19 34.77
C CYS A 291 8.58 11.29 35.75
N ASP A 292 8.73 12.53 35.29
CA ASP A 292 9.11 13.67 36.14
C ASP A 292 8.04 13.99 37.20
N ARG A 293 6.76 13.90 36.83
CA ARG A 293 5.64 14.29 37.71
C ARG A 293 5.18 13.18 38.64
N TRP A 294 5.17 11.94 38.18
CA TRP A 294 4.71 10.76 38.91
C TRP A 294 5.79 9.65 38.93
N PRO A 295 6.96 9.90 39.54
CA PRO A 295 8.09 8.96 39.51
C PRO A 295 7.81 7.61 40.21
N GLN A 296 6.72 7.53 40.97
CA GLN A 296 6.26 6.31 41.65
C GLN A 296 5.29 5.48 40.81
N THR A 297 4.93 5.92 39.62
CA THR A 297 4.03 5.22 38.71
C THR A 297 4.85 4.48 37.64
N PRO A 298 4.73 3.14 37.54
CA PRO A 298 5.26 2.39 36.41
C PRO A 298 4.82 3.00 35.08
N LEU A 299 5.77 3.20 34.17
CA LEU A 299 5.50 3.76 32.86
C LEU A 299 6.08 2.90 31.75
N ILE A 300 5.26 2.64 30.73
CA ILE A 300 5.68 2.08 29.46
C ILE A 300 5.42 3.10 28.35
N TRP A 301 6.45 3.41 27.57
CA TRP A 301 6.36 4.27 26.41
C TRP A 301 6.49 3.44 25.12
N CYS A 302 5.55 3.60 24.19
CA CYS A 302 5.54 2.91 22.90
C CYS A 302 6.06 3.86 21.81
N HIS A 303 6.96 3.43 20.92
CA HIS A 303 7.44 4.26 19.79
C HIS A 303 6.41 4.36 18.65
N GLY A 304 5.18 4.79 18.95
CA GLY A 304 4.01 4.66 18.08
C GLY A 304 3.33 3.30 18.23
N GLN A 305 2.84 2.72 17.12
CA GLN A 305 2.15 1.42 17.11
C GLN A 305 3.05 0.30 17.68
N PRO A 306 2.72 -0.27 18.85
CA PRO A 306 3.59 -1.27 19.48
C PRO A 306 3.57 -2.58 18.68
N ALA A 307 4.74 -3.15 18.40
CA ALA A 307 4.86 -4.49 17.82
C ALA A 307 4.42 -5.57 18.83
N ASP A 308 4.17 -6.81 18.37
CA ASP A 308 3.63 -7.89 19.24
C ASP A 308 4.48 -8.10 20.50
N ALA A 309 5.82 -8.15 20.38
CA ALA A 309 6.68 -8.29 21.56
C ALA A 309 6.58 -7.11 22.56
N ALA A 310 6.32 -5.88 22.08
CA ALA A 310 6.09 -4.74 22.96
C ALA A 310 4.70 -4.82 23.63
N VAL A 311 3.70 -5.32 22.90
CA VAL A 311 2.36 -5.60 23.42
C VAL A 311 2.42 -6.69 24.49
N ASP A 312 3.24 -7.73 24.31
CA ASP A 312 3.46 -8.78 25.31
C ASP A 312 4.09 -8.20 26.58
N VAL A 313 5.10 -7.33 26.46
CA VAL A 313 5.70 -6.62 27.60
C VAL A 313 4.67 -5.77 28.34
N ILE A 314 3.79 -5.06 27.62
CA ILE A 314 2.70 -4.30 28.22
C ILE A 314 1.74 -5.22 28.96
N SER A 315 1.35 -6.36 28.37
CA SER A 315 0.46 -7.33 29.00
C SER A 315 1.07 -7.93 30.28
N GLN A 316 2.36 -8.27 30.25
CA GLN A 316 3.10 -8.76 31.42
C GLN A 316 3.08 -7.73 32.56
N ALA A 317 3.42 -6.47 32.29
CA ALA A 317 3.38 -5.42 33.31
C ALA A 317 1.95 -5.14 33.81
N ALA A 318 0.97 -5.11 32.90
CA ALA A 318 -0.44 -4.91 33.22
C ALA A 318 -1.00 -6.01 34.15
N SER A 319 -0.47 -7.24 34.06
CA SER A 319 -0.87 -8.35 34.93
C SER A 319 -0.46 -8.18 36.40
N THR A 320 0.38 -7.19 36.70
CA THR A 320 0.91 -6.93 38.05
C THR A 320 0.30 -5.70 38.73
N VAL A 321 -0.70 -5.06 38.09
CA VAL A 321 -1.37 -3.86 38.60
C VAL A 321 -2.88 -4.00 38.55
N ASP A 322 -3.57 -3.23 39.39
CA ASP A 322 -5.05 -3.18 39.42
C ASP A 322 -5.62 -2.35 38.27
N ARG A 323 -4.85 -1.36 37.79
CA ARG A 323 -5.30 -0.36 36.82
C ARG A 323 -4.23 -0.08 35.76
N VAL A 324 -4.68 0.10 34.52
CA VAL A 324 -3.86 0.58 33.40
C VAL A 324 -4.48 1.84 32.81
N ILE A 325 -3.68 2.89 32.71
CA ILE A 325 -4.03 4.16 32.09
C ILE A 325 -3.32 4.23 30.73
N ILE A 326 -4.08 4.37 29.65
CA ILE A 326 -3.59 4.44 28.28
C ILE A 326 -3.70 5.88 27.80
N CYS A 327 -2.57 6.44 27.35
CA CYS A 327 -2.45 7.79 26.86
C CYS A 327 -1.88 7.76 25.44
N ALA A 328 -2.65 8.29 24.50
CA ALA A 328 -2.28 8.35 23.09
C ALA A 328 -2.66 9.72 22.52
N ASP A 329 -2.15 10.04 21.34
CA ASP A 329 -2.58 11.23 20.62
C ASP A 329 -4.07 11.12 20.25
N ALA A 330 -4.79 12.24 20.27
CA ALA A 330 -6.22 12.23 19.98
C ALA A 330 -6.48 12.28 18.48
N ASP A 331 -6.09 11.21 17.78
CA ASP A 331 -6.21 11.03 16.33
C ASP A 331 -6.48 9.56 15.94
N LEU A 332 -6.40 9.24 14.63
CA LEU A 332 -6.57 7.87 14.16
C LEU A 332 -5.42 6.93 14.61
N GLY A 333 -4.18 7.43 14.66
CA GLY A 333 -3.02 6.65 15.09
C GLY A 333 -3.15 6.25 16.55
N GLY A 334 -3.40 7.23 17.41
CA GLY A 334 -3.61 7.01 18.84
C GLY A 334 -4.84 6.14 19.14
N ALA A 335 -5.93 6.23 18.35
CA ALA A 335 -7.06 5.32 18.50
C ALA A 335 -6.68 3.85 18.20
N ARG A 336 -5.82 3.60 17.20
CA ARG A 336 -5.33 2.25 16.85
C ARG A 336 -4.35 1.71 17.89
N ILE A 337 -3.49 2.56 18.44
CA ILE A 337 -2.57 2.21 19.53
C ILE A 337 -3.38 1.86 20.77
N THR A 338 -4.33 2.72 21.13
CA THR A 338 -5.21 2.52 22.27
C THR A 338 -5.97 1.20 22.15
N ALA A 339 -6.56 0.91 20.98
CA ALA A 339 -7.24 -0.37 20.74
C ALA A 339 -6.32 -1.56 20.99
N ARG A 340 -5.12 -1.53 20.40
CA ARG A 340 -4.16 -2.64 20.47
C ARG A 340 -3.64 -2.88 21.88
N VAL A 341 -3.37 -1.81 22.64
CA VAL A 341 -2.97 -1.90 24.05
C VAL A 341 -4.14 -2.37 24.90
N HIS A 342 -5.33 -1.79 24.72
CA HIS A 342 -6.53 -2.13 25.48
C HIS A 342 -6.91 -3.61 25.36
N ASP A 343 -6.79 -4.18 24.15
CA ASP A 343 -7.21 -5.54 23.86
C ASP A 343 -6.32 -6.62 24.50
N VAL A 344 -5.10 -6.27 24.96
CA VAL A 344 -4.18 -7.22 25.63
C VAL A 344 -4.09 -7.06 27.14
N ILE A 345 -4.78 -6.08 27.71
CA ILE A 345 -4.84 -5.89 29.16
C ILE A 345 -5.70 -7.02 29.76
N PRO A 346 -5.25 -7.70 30.84
CA PRO A 346 -6.03 -8.75 31.49
C PRO A 346 -7.45 -8.29 31.89
N SER A 347 -8.43 -9.19 31.83
CA SER A 347 -9.85 -8.85 32.07
C SER A 347 -10.16 -8.40 33.50
N GLY A 348 -9.30 -8.71 34.48
CA GLY A 348 -9.42 -8.26 35.86
C GLY A 348 -8.80 -6.89 36.16
N THR A 349 -8.12 -6.29 35.18
CA THR A 349 -7.42 -5.01 35.34
C THR A 349 -8.30 -3.87 34.81
N GLU A 350 -8.51 -2.83 35.62
CA GLU A 350 -9.26 -1.63 35.22
C GLU A 350 -8.54 -0.91 34.08
N ARG A 351 -9.29 -0.53 33.03
CA ARG A 351 -8.74 0.11 31.83
C ARG A 351 -9.28 1.52 31.72
N ILE A 352 -8.37 2.50 31.71
CA ILE A 352 -8.71 3.91 31.56
C ILE A 352 -8.04 4.43 30.29
N VAL A 353 -8.83 5.01 29.39
CA VAL A 353 -8.30 5.70 28.20
C VAL A 353 -8.36 7.21 28.45
N VAL A 354 -7.23 7.88 28.33
CA VAL A 354 -7.11 9.32 28.53
C VAL A 354 -7.25 10.03 27.21
N ASP A 355 -8.28 10.86 27.09
CA ASP A 355 -8.44 11.75 25.95
C ASP A 355 -7.79 13.10 26.24
N ALA A 356 -6.62 13.32 25.64
CA ALA A 356 -5.86 14.56 25.70
C ALA A 356 -6.67 15.80 25.28
N GLY A 357 -7.73 15.65 24.48
CA GLY A 357 -8.57 16.77 24.08
C GLY A 357 -9.75 17.09 24.98
N THR A 358 -9.84 16.47 26.16
CA THR A 358 -10.81 16.85 27.20
C THR A 358 -10.36 18.06 28.04
N VAL A 359 -9.08 18.43 27.97
CA VAL A 359 -8.49 19.59 28.65
C VAL A 359 -8.22 20.72 27.65
N ALA A 360 -7.84 21.92 28.11
CA ALA A 360 -7.53 23.04 27.22
C ALA A 360 -6.33 22.73 26.29
N HIS A 361 -6.49 22.98 24.98
CA HIS A 361 -5.48 22.69 23.96
C HIS A 361 -5.64 23.61 22.73
N PRO A 362 -4.56 23.84 21.95
CA PRO A 362 -4.68 24.44 20.63
C PRO A 362 -5.33 23.46 19.65
N ARG A 363 -6.16 23.99 18.75
CA ARG A 363 -6.76 23.19 17.68
C ARG A 363 -5.68 22.69 16.72
N GLY A 364 -5.62 21.38 16.50
CA GLY A 364 -4.72 20.76 15.51
C GLY A 364 -5.32 20.62 14.11
N ALA A 365 -4.76 19.70 13.32
CA ALA A 365 -5.15 19.49 11.93
C ALA A 365 -6.52 18.78 11.81
N MET A 366 -7.32 19.21 10.85
CA MET A 366 -8.62 18.58 10.56
C MET A 366 -8.43 17.15 10.05
N PHE A 367 -9.31 16.24 10.47
CA PHE A 367 -9.32 14.89 9.92
C PHE A 367 -9.76 14.87 8.46
N GLY A 368 -8.99 14.21 7.60
CA GLY A 368 -9.41 13.88 6.24
C GLY A 368 -10.45 12.75 6.20
N GLU A 369 -11.06 12.55 5.04
CA GLU A 369 -12.14 11.56 4.82
C GLU A 369 -11.74 10.13 5.28
N HIS A 370 -10.52 9.70 4.95
CA HIS A 370 -10.03 8.39 5.37
C HIS A 370 -9.98 8.25 6.90
N ALA A 371 -9.45 9.26 7.59
CA ALA A 371 -9.35 9.24 9.04
C ALA A 371 -10.73 9.24 9.72
N GLN A 372 -11.67 10.02 9.18
CA GLN A 372 -13.06 10.03 9.66
C GLN A 372 -13.71 8.66 9.51
N ASN A 373 -13.63 8.04 8.33
CA ASN A 373 -14.23 6.72 8.08
C ASN A 373 -13.66 5.63 9.00
N GLU A 374 -12.35 5.63 9.23
CA GLU A 374 -11.72 4.65 10.11
C GLU A 374 -12.05 4.90 11.59
N LEU A 375 -12.05 6.16 12.04
CA LEU A 375 -12.49 6.51 13.39
C LEU A 375 -13.96 6.15 13.61
N THR A 376 -14.83 6.32 12.61
CA THR A 376 -16.25 5.90 12.70
C THR A 376 -16.36 4.42 12.97
N ARG A 377 -15.56 3.59 12.27
CA ARG A 377 -15.53 2.14 12.53
C ARG A 377 -15.03 1.80 13.95
N ILE A 378 -14.00 2.49 14.44
CA ILE A 378 -13.49 2.26 15.80
C ILE A 378 -14.52 2.70 16.86
N ALA A 379 -15.25 3.79 16.60
CA ALA A 379 -16.28 4.33 17.48
C ALA A 379 -17.51 3.40 17.64
N GLU A 380 -17.66 2.36 16.80
CA GLU A 380 -18.70 1.33 16.94
C GLU A 380 -18.43 0.36 18.11
N ARG A 381 -17.22 0.38 18.71
CA ARG A 381 -16.89 -0.43 19.88
C ARG A 381 -17.68 0.03 21.11
N ASP A 382 -18.17 -0.92 21.90
CA ASP A 382 -18.89 -0.67 23.16
C ASP A 382 -17.94 -0.66 24.37
N ASP A 383 -16.86 0.11 24.27
CA ASP A 383 -15.84 0.24 25.32
C ASP A 383 -15.14 1.61 25.32
N ALA A 384 -14.15 1.80 26.21
CA ALA A 384 -13.41 3.05 26.35
C ALA A 384 -12.66 3.46 25.06
N VAL A 385 -12.31 2.50 24.20
CA VAL A 385 -11.68 2.77 22.89
C VAL A 385 -12.70 3.38 21.94
N GLY A 386 -13.91 2.83 21.89
CA GLY A 386 -15.02 3.39 21.11
C GLY A 386 -15.38 4.80 21.55
N ALA A 387 -15.46 5.03 22.87
CA ALA A 387 -15.71 6.35 23.44
C ALA A 387 -14.62 7.38 23.06
N PHE A 388 -13.35 6.97 23.10
CA PHE A 388 -12.22 7.81 22.70
C PHE A 388 -12.27 8.18 21.20
N ALA A 389 -12.52 7.20 20.32
CA ALA A 389 -12.66 7.44 18.89
C ALA A 389 -13.86 8.34 18.56
N ALA A 390 -14.99 8.16 19.26
CA ALA A 390 -16.17 9.02 19.14
C ALA A 390 -15.89 10.47 19.55
N SER A 391 -15.14 10.66 20.64
CA SER A 391 -14.71 12.01 21.08
C SER A 391 -13.80 12.68 20.04
N CYS A 392 -12.86 11.93 19.45
CA CYS A 392 -12.04 12.42 18.35
C CYS A 392 -12.93 12.88 17.17
N LEU A 393 -13.87 12.04 16.71
CA LEU A 393 -14.80 12.38 15.62
C LEU A 393 -15.62 13.63 15.92
N GLN A 394 -16.19 13.72 17.12
CA GLN A 394 -17.01 14.85 17.54
C GLN A 394 -16.20 16.15 17.49
N ARG A 395 -14.92 16.08 17.86
CA ARG A 395 -13.99 17.21 17.82
C ARG A 395 -13.59 17.59 16.40
N GLY A 396 -13.37 16.59 15.53
CA GLY A 396 -13.10 16.77 14.10
C GLY A 396 -11.65 17.14 13.74
N TYR A 397 -10.73 17.16 14.70
CA TYR A 397 -9.31 17.45 14.48
C TYR A 397 -8.40 16.69 15.45
N ALA A 398 -7.15 16.48 15.03
CA ALA A 398 -6.10 15.80 15.80
C ALA A 398 -5.55 16.68 16.92
N ILE A 399 -5.08 16.05 18.00
CA ILE A 399 -4.34 16.72 19.09
C ILE A 399 -3.14 15.86 19.50
N GLU A 400 -1.97 16.48 19.50
CA GLU A 400 -0.74 15.91 20.05
C GLU A 400 -0.80 15.91 21.58
N GLN A 401 -0.44 14.79 22.22
CA GLN A 401 -0.58 14.64 23.67
C GLN A 401 0.43 15.45 24.50
N GLU A 402 1.57 15.88 23.93
CA GLU A 402 2.70 16.50 24.66
C GLU A 402 2.29 17.69 25.55
N ALA A 403 1.47 18.60 25.01
CA ALA A 403 1.01 19.78 25.75
C ALA A 403 -0.09 19.47 26.79
N PRO A 404 -1.17 18.74 26.46
CA PRO A 404 -2.29 18.52 27.38
C PRO A 404 -2.09 17.37 28.39
N ILE A 405 -1.17 16.43 28.16
CA ILE A 405 -1.12 15.16 28.93
C ILE A 405 -1.02 15.37 30.44
N ARG A 406 -0.25 16.39 30.87
CA ARG A 406 -0.08 16.71 32.29
C ARG A 406 -1.40 17.11 32.95
N ALA A 407 -2.20 17.93 32.26
CA ALA A 407 -3.50 18.37 32.76
C ALA A 407 -4.51 17.22 32.72
N ALA A 408 -4.50 16.42 31.65
CA ALA A 408 -5.38 15.26 31.51
C ALA A 408 -5.13 14.20 32.60
N LEU A 409 -3.86 13.87 32.87
CA LEU A 409 -3.48 12.94 33.94
C LEU A 409 -3.73 13.51 35.34
N ARG A 410 -3.61 14.83 35.54
CA ARG A 410 -3.93 15.45 36.84
C ARG A 410 -5.37 15.18 37.25
N ALA A 411 -6.33 15.22 36.32
CA ALA A 411 -7.74 14.94 36.62
C ALA A 411 -7.96 13.51 37.16
N ILE A 412 -7.03 12.59 36.87
CA ILE A 412 -7.11 11.18 37.29
C ILE A 412 -6.39 10.97 38.63
N TYR A 413 -5.19 11.54 38.80
CA TYR A 413 -4.38 11.36 40.00
C TYR A 413 -4.72 12.31 41.16
N GLU A 414 -5.25 13.48 40.84
CA GLU A 414 -5.48 14.58 41.78
C GLU A 414 -6.91 15.15 41.61
N PRO A 415 -7.99 14.34 41.67
CA PRO A 415 -9.35 14.80 41.35
C PRO A 415 -9.88 15.89 42.28
N ASP A 416 -9.33 15.99 43.50
CA ASP A 416 -9.76 16.93 44.54
C ASP A 416 -8.98 18.26 44.52
N LEU A 417 -7.96 18.41 43.67
CA LEU A 417 -7.23 19.67 43.57
C LEU A 417 -7.92 20.59 42.55
N PRO A 418 -8.30 21.83 42.93
CA PRO A 418 -8.98 22.75 42.02
C PRO A 418 -8.10 23.04 40.80
N THR A 419 -8.70 22.93 39.61
CA THR A 419 -8.08 23.31 38.33
C THR A 419 -7.89 24.82 38.28
N ASN A 420 -6.74 25.30 38.78
CA ASN A 420 -6.35 26.71 38.68
C ASN A 420 -5.99 27.07 37.23
N ASP A 421 -6.99 27.24 36.37
CA ASP A 421 -6.88 27.59 34.94
C ASP A 421 -6.66 29.11 34.70
N HIS A 422 -6.06 29.82 35.66
CA HIS A 422 -5.90 31.29 35.58
C HIS A 422 -4.47 31.82 35.43
N ASN A 423 -3.46 30.96 35.22
CA ASN A 423 -2.07 31.43 35.17
C ASN A 423 -1.43 31.59 33.78
N HIS A 424 -2.21 31.66 32.69
CA HIS A 424 -1.66 31.81 31.34
C HIS A 424 -1.66 33.22 30.74
N GLN A 425 -1.83 34.29 31.53
CA GLN A 425 -1.76 35.67 30.98
C GLN A 425 -0.62 36.59 31.45
N GLU A 426 0.30 36.19 32.34
CA GLU A 426 1.40 37.10 32.75
C GLU A 426 2.78 36.44 32.80
N THR A 427 3.30 36.03 31.65
CA THR A 427 4.75 35.86 31.45
C THR A 427 5.15 36.32 30.06
N ASN A 428 4.93 37.61 29.78
CA ASN A 428 5.61 38.36 28.72
C ASN A 428 5.99 39.76 29.24
N ARG A 429 6.74 39.79 30.34
CA ARG A 429 7.59 40.91 30.74
C ARG A 429 8.79 40.28 31.46
N TRP A 430 9.99 40.64 30.99
CA TRP A 430 11.31 40.17 31.46
C TRP A 430 11.83 38.88 30.81
N LEU A 431 12.33 38.98 29.58
CA LEU A 431 13.76 38.88 29.25
C LEU A 431 14.01 39.40 27.83
#